data_AF-A0AA94SBI3-F1
#
_entry.id   AF-A0AA94SBI3-F1
#
_cell.length_a   1.000
_cell.length_b   1.000
_cell.length_c   1.000
_cell.angle_alpha   90.00
_cell.angle_beta   90.00
_cell.angle_gamma   90.00
#
_symmetry.space_group_name_H-M   'P 1'
#
loop_
_entity.id
_entity.type
_entity.pdbx_description
1 polymer ?
#
loop_
_entity_poly.entity_id
_entity_poly.type
_entity_poly.pdbx_seq_one_letter_code
_entity_poly.pdbx_strand_id
1 'polypeptide(L)'
;MEEIIKSYYTETKKVLDSLSQSNREYFEKVEDYMIFSGIFYDEISLRKVILQMALDLKDAEQDGLTAVEYFGDNPKKMVDNVIREAKVDTRISQISLFTIFIGVICYCHFLSDFSSDGLVTINVFEYLSSVVFGFVVMAVFLTFYKQSIYGLTLRKDKLGSYLTIVVIAALIIALVYLFDRFRMVFVGPIYTFSTLVSIVIASILVIGGLFLVTRRKLFRVFIPVIVGYFLAGILALVINTAGIQHNVLQFAPIIVICLSLLVFLIMSRLLIFK
;
A
#
# COMPACT_ATOMS: atom_id res chain seq x y z
N MET A 1 16.50 -3.10 14.71
CA MET A 1 16.30 -2.97 13.24
C MET A 1 15.63 -1.64 12.93
N GLU A 2 14.41 -1.39 13.43
CA GLU A 2 13.72 -0.08 13.25
C GLU A 2 14.54 1.12 13.77
N GLU A 3 15.24 0.99 14.90
CA GLU A 3 16.10 2.05 15.43
C GLU A 3 17.30 2.39 14.51
N ILE A 4 17.88 1.38 13.85
CA ILE A 4 19.02 1.57 12.94
C ILE A 4 18.58 2.33 11.69
N ILE A 5 17.44 1.94 11.11
CA ILE A 5 16.84 2.62 9.96
C ILE A 5 16.52 4.08 10.31
N LYS A 6 15.96 4.31 11.51
CA LYS A 6 15.67 5.67 12.01
C LYS A 6 16.95 6.50 12.19
N SER A 7 18.05 5.89 12.65
CA SER A 7 19.34 6.57 12.76
C SER A 7 19.82 7.05 11.40
N TYR A 8 19.89 6.15 10.41
CA TYR A 8 20.33 6.50 9.06
C TYR A 8 19.45 7.56 8.41
N TYR A 9 18.14 7.48 8.58
CA TYR A 9 17.22 8.52 8.08
C TYR A 9 17.49 9.88 8.73
N THR A 10 17.65 9.92 10.06
CA THR A 10 17.89 11.16 10.80
C THR A 10 19.25 11.78 10.45
N GLU A 11 20.29 10.95 10.30
CA GLU A 11 21.62 11.38 9.88
C GLU A 11 21.62 11.92 8.45
N THR A 12 20.97 11.20 7.52
CA THR A 12 20.81 11.66 6.13
C THR A 12 20.13 13.02 6.11
N LYS A 13 19.05 13.19 6.87
CA LYS A 13 18.31 14.45 6.92
C LYS A 13 19.17 15.61 7.44
N LYS A 14 19.96 15.38 8.49
CA LYS A 14 20.91 16.37 9.02
C LYS A 14 21.95 16.80 7.98
N VAL A 15 22.44 15.85 7.17
CA VAL A 15 23.38 16.16 6.08
C VAL A 15 22.69 17.02 5.04
N LEU A 16 21.50 16.63 4.58
CA LEU A 16 20.72 17.37 3.58
C LEU A 16 20.35 18.79 4.02
N ASP A 17 20.02 18.98 5.29
CA ASP A 17 19.71 20.31 5.83
C ASP A 17 20.96 21.23 5.92
N SER A 18 22.17 20.66 5.83
CA SER A 18 23.42 21.43 5.77
C SER A 18 23.89 21.78 4.36
N LEU A 19 23.28 21.20 3.33
CA LEU A 19 23.64 21.44 1.93
C LEU A 19 23.03 22.75 1.40
N SER A 20 23.58 23.27 0.29
CA SER A 20 22.90 24.31 -0.48
C SER A 20 21.55 23.83 -1.01
N GLN A 21 20.62 24.78 -1.22
CA GLN A 21 19.26 24.48 -1.68
C GLN A 21 19.24 23.67 -2.99
N SER A 22 20.11 24.01 -3.95
CA SER A 22 20.20 23.33 -5.24
C SER A 22 20.66 21.87 -5.09
N ASN A 23 21.69 21.64 -4.28
CA ASN A 23 22.24 20.29 -4.06
C ASN A 23 21.28 19.42 -3.28
N ARG A 24 20.60 20.00 -2.29
CA ARG A 24 19.52 19.33 -1.54
C ARG A 24 18.37 18.90 -2.45
N GLU A 25 17.83 19.79 -3.28
CA GLU A 25 16.72 19.47 -4.19
C GLU A 25 17.09 18.39 -5.21
N TYR A 26 18.34 18.37 -5.67
CA TYR A 26 18.84 17.30 -6.53
C TYR A 26 18.89 15.97 -5.77
N PHE A 27 19.47 15.97 -4.57
CA PHE A 27 19.65 14.75 -3.79
C PHE A 27 18.33 14.17 -3.28
N GLU A 28 17.36 14.99 -2.89
CA GLU A 28 16.03 14.51 -2.49
C GLU A 28 15.37 13.67 -3.62
N LYS A 29 15.54 14.06 -4.89
CA LYS A 29 15.07 13.26 -6.04
C LYS A 29 15.82 11.94 -6.21
N VAL A 30 17.12 11.95 -5.93
CA VAL A 30 17.98 10.76 -5.96
C VAL A 30 17.60 9.79 -4.84
N GLU A 31 17.39 10.29 -3.64
CA GLU A 31 16.91 9.51 -2.49
C GLU A 31 15.55 8.88 -2.80
N ASP A 32 14.60 9.65 -3.33
CA ASP A 32 13.29 9.13 -3.75
C ASP A 32 13.41 8.01 -4.79
N TYR A 33 14.31 8.15 -5.79
CA TYR A 33 14.61 7.08 -6.76
C TYR A 33 15.17 5.82 -6.12
N MET A 34 16.11 5.97 -5.19
CA MET A 34 16.69 4.84 -4.47
C MET A 34 15.65 4.11 -3.62
N ILE A 35 14.82 4.83 -2.87
CA ILE A 35 13.77 4.25 -2.03
C ILE A 35 12.77 3.47 -2.90
N PHE A 36 12.32 4.05 -4.00
CA PHE A 36 11.36 3.41 -4.90
C PHE A 36 11.94 2.18 -5.60
N SER A 37 13.14 2.30 -6.15
CA SER A 37 13.82 1.19 -6.84
C SER A 37 14.22 0.10 -5.84
N GLY A 38 14.41 0.47 -4.58
CA GLY A 38 14.82 -0.40 -3.50
C GLY A 38 13.74 -1.03 -2.65
N ILE A 39 12.48 -0.98 -3.08
CA ILE A 39 11.39 -1.79 -2.48
C ILE A 39 11.74 -3.30 -2.49
N PHE A 40 12.60 -3.73 -3.42
CA PHE A 40 13.08 -5.11 -3.52
C PHE A 40 14.39 -5.38 -2.76
N TYR A 41 15.05 -4.36 -2.22
CA TYR A 41 16.35 -4.49 -1.54
C TYR A 41 16.21 -4.46 -0.01
N ASP A 42 17.26 -4.89 0.69
CA ASP A 42 17.36 -4.74 2.14
C ASP A 42 17.37 -3.25 2.51
N GLU A 43 16.38 -2.85 3.30
CA GLU A 43 16.16 -1.44 3.67
C GLU A 43 17.34 -0.83 4.42
N ILE A 44 17.99 -1.60 5.31
CA ILE A 44 19.15 -1.11 6.08
C ILE A 44 20.31 -0.83 5.13
N SER A 45 20.58 -1.76 4.23
CA SER A 45 21.67 -1.68 3.25
C SER A 45 21.43 -0.53 2.27
N LEU A 46 20.19 -0.37 1.80
CA LEU A 46 19.79 0.77 0.96
C LEU A 46 19.95 2.11 1.70
N ARG A 47 19.46 2.21 2.93
CA ARG A 47 19.57 3.44 3.75
C ARG A 47 21.01 3.82 4.07
N LYS A 48 21.87 2.83 4.26
CA LYS A 48 23.31 3.05 4.44
C LYS A 48 23.94 3.64 3.18
N VAL A 49 23.62 3.11 2.00
CA VAL A 49 24.12 3.64 0.72
C VAL A 49 23.63 5.07 0.50
N ILE A 50 22.35 5.36 0.76
CA ILE A 50 21.80 6.73 0.68
C ILE A 50 22.57 7.69 1.58
N LEU A 51 22.83 7.31 2.85
CA LEU A 51 23.59 8.15 3.77
C LEU A 51 25.02 8.40 3.27
N GLN A 52 25.70 7.37 2.76
CA GLN A 52 27.06 7.52 2.23
C GLN A 52 27.10 8.50 1.07
N MET A 53 26.16 8.39 0.13
CA MET A 53 26.09 9.33 -0.99
C MET A 53 25.79 10.77 -0.54
N ALA A 54 24.99 10.96 0.51
CA ALA A 54 24.71 12.29 1.06
C ALA A 54 25.98 12.90 1.68
N LEU A 55 26.78 12.08 2.39
CA LEU A 55 28.07 12.50 2.94
C LEU A 55 29.06 12.84 1.84
N ASP A 56 29.18 12.01 0.81
CA ASP A 56 30.06 12.24 -0.34
C ASP A 56 29.71 13.55 -1.07
N LEU A 57 28.40 13.85 -1.22
CA LEU A 57 27.95 15.12 -1.78
C LEU A 57 28.31 16.32 -0.91
N LYS A 58 28.24 16.17 0.41
CA LYS A 58 28.61 17.24 1.35
C LYS A 58 30.10 17.57 1.24
N ASP A 59 30.94 16.55 1.11
CA ASP A 59 32.37 16.75 0.94
C ASP A 59 32.66 17.41 -0.42
N ALA A 60 32.00 16.97 -1.50
CA ALA A 60 32.11 17.61 -2.81
C ALA A 60 31.64 19.08 -2.82
N GLU A 61 30.58 19.42 -2.07
CA GLU A 61 30.11 20.80 -1.94
C GLU A 61 31.11 21.70 -1.19
N GLN A 62 31.86 21.16 -0.23
CA GLN A 62 32.96 21.89 0.43
C GLN A 62 34.08 22.21 -0.55
N ASP A 63 34.30 21.35 -1.54
CA ASP A 63 35.23 21.58 -2.66
C ASP A 63 34.64 22.49 -3.75
N GLY A 64 33.43 23.02 -3.55
CA GLY A 64 32.76 23.96 -4.46
C GLY A 64 32.02 23.31 -5.62
N LEU A 65 31.84 21.98 -5.62
CA LEU A 65 31.13 21.25 -6.66
C LEU A 65 29.62 21.25 -6.43
N THR A 66 28.85 21.35 -7.50
CA THR A 66 27.41 21.11 -7.48
C THR A 66 27.10 19.62 -7.59
N ALA A 67 25.91 19.21 -7.13
CA ALA A 67 25.47 17.82 -7.21
C ALA A 67 25.39 17.30 -8.65
N VAL A 68 25.07 18.19 -9.60
CA VAL A 68 25.04 17.85 -11.04
C VAL A 68 26.45 17.63 -11.58
N GLU A 69 27.42 18.42 -11.13
CA GLU A 69 28.83 18.22 -11.52
C GLU A 69 29.42 16.95 -10.90
N TYR A 70 29.07 16.65 -9.66
CA TYR A 70 29.57 15.48 -8.94
C TYR A 70 28.93 14.17 -9.40
N PHE A 71 27.60 14.12 -9.50
CA PHE A 71 26.84 12.92 -9.83
C PHE A 71 26.44 12.81 -11.30
N GLY A 72 26.64 13.86 -12.08
CA GLY A 72 26.20 13.96 -13.47
C GLY A 72 24.72 14.33 -13.62
N ASP A 73 24.29 14.57 -14.86
CA ASP A 73 22.93 15.02 -15.20
C ASP A 73 21.91 13.86 -15.33
N ASN A 74 22.32 12.61 -15.03
CA ASN A 74 21.45 11.44 -15.12
C ASN A 74 21.37 10.68 -13.79
N PRO A 75 20.55 11.16 -12.82
CA PRO A 75 20.43 10.56 -11.50
C PRO A 75 19.98 9.10 -11.55
N LYS A 76 19.17 8.72 -12.55
CA LYS A 76 18.69 7.35 -12.72
C LYS A 76 19.85 6.38 -13.00
N LYS A 77 20.66 6.70 -14.01
CA LYS A 77 21.80 5.85 -14.40
C LYS A 77 22.84 5.77 -13.28
N MET A 78 23.07 6.88 -12.59
CA MET A 78 23.96 6.92 -11.42
C MET A 78 23.44 5.98 -10.32
N VAL A 79 22.17 6.06 -9.93
CA VAL A 79 21.62 5.20 -8.88
C VAL A 79 21.63 3.72 -9.29
N ASP A 80 21.26 3.40 -10.53
CA ASP A 80 21.28 2.01 -11.02
C ASP A 80 22.70 1.41 -10.92
N ASN A 81 23.74 2.22 -11.18
CA ASN A 81 25.13 1.81 -11.02
C ASN A 81 25.51 1.64 -9.54
N VAL A 82 25.19 2.62 -8.70
CA VAL A 82 25.53 2.60 -7.26
C VAL A 82 24.89 1.41 -6.56
N ILE A 83 23.61 1.13 -6.82
CA ILE A 83 22.91 -0.03 -6.24
C ILE A 83 23.58 -1.35 -6.68
N ARG A 84 23.97 -1.45 -7.95
CA ARG A 84 24.65 -2.63 -8.49
C ARG A 84 26.03 -2.84 -7.87
N GLU A 85 26.79 -1.78 -7.69
CA GLU A 85 28.15 -1.82 -7.11
C GLU A 85 28.12 -2.09 -5.60
N ALA A 86 27.17 -1.48 -4.88
CA ALA A 86 26.99 -1.66 -3.45
C ALA A 86 26.53 -3.07 -3.05
N LYS A 87 26.21 -3.94 -4.03
CA LYS A 87 25.71 -5.32 -3.82
C LYS A 87 24.61 -5.35 -2.76
N VAL A 88 23.64 -4.44 -2.87
CA VAL A 88 22.56 -4.33 -1.88
C VAL A 88 21.79 -5.65 -1.84
N ASP A 89 21.85 -6.34 -0.71
CA ASP A 89 21.26 -7.68 -0.58
C ASP A 89 19.75 -7.63 -0.81
N THR A 90 19.24 -8.56 -1.63
CA THR A 90 17.79 -8.71 -1.85
C THR A 90 17.24 -9.64 -0.76
N ARG A 91 16.93 -9.09 0.42
CA ARG A 91 16.52 -9.90 1.58
C ARG A 91 15.09 -10.43 1.48
N ILE A 92 14.21 -9.72 0.78
CA ILE A 92 12.86 -10.17 0.49
C ILE A 92 12.85 -10.70 -0.93
N SER A 93 12.71 -12.01 -1.09
CA SER A 93 12.53 -12.58 -2.42
C SER A 93 11.26 -11.97 -3.03
N GLN A 94 11.30 -11.61 -4.32
CA GLN A 94 10.15 -11.06 -5.04
C GLN A 94 8.90 -11.94 -4.84
N ILE A 95 9.09 -13.26 -4.78
CA ILE A 95 8.07 -14.27 -4.48
C ILE A 95 7.38 -14.04 -3.12
N SER A 96 8.15 -13.68 -2.09
CA SER A 96 7.59 -13.40 -0.75
C SER A 96 6.68 -12.16 -0.77
N LEU A 97 7.06 -11.10 -1.49
CA LEU A 97 6.21 -9.91 -1.67
C LEU A 97 4.91 -10.26 -2.41
N PHE A 98 5.01 -11.00 -3.51
CA PHE A 98 3.83 -11.46 -4.24
C PHE A 98 2.91 -12.31 -3.37
N THR A 99 3.46 -13.20 -2.56
CA THR A 99 2.70 -14.07 -1.65
C THR A 99 1.97 -13.25 -0.58
N ILE A 100 2.64 -12.27 0.03
CA ILE A 100 2.01 -11.38 1.01
C ILE A 100 0.89 -10.58 0.36
N PHE A 101 1.13 -10.02 -0.82
CA PHE A 101 0.14 -9.22 -1.54
C PHE A 101 -1.11 -10.01 -1.91
N ILE A 102 -0.93 -11.22 -2.45
CA ILE A 102 -2.03 -12.17 -2.71
C ILE A 102 -2.79 -12.46 -1.42
N GLY A 103 -2.08 -12.75 -0.33
CA GLY A 103 -2.68 -13.02 0.98
C GLY A 103 -3.55 -11.87 1.49
N VAL A 104 -3.08 -10.63 1.35
CA VAL A 104 -3.84 -9.42 1.73
C VAL A 104 -5.10 -9.27 0.88
N ILE A 105 -5.01 -9.43 -0.44
CA ILE A 105 -6.18 -9.35 -1.34
C ILE A 105 -7.23 -10.39 -0.95
N CYS A 106 -6.82 -11.65 -0.78
CA CYS A 106 -7.71 -12.73 -0.38
C CYS A 106 -8.33 -12.48 1.00
N TYR A 107 -7.56 -11.92 1.94
CA TYR A 107 -8.06 -11.59 3.27
C TYR A 107 -9.10 -10.45 3.24
N CYS A 108 -8.86 -9.41 2.45
CA CYS A 108 -9.82 -8.33 2.25
C CYS A 108 -11.10 -8.83 1.56
N HIS A 109 -10.97 -9.70 0.55
CA HIS A 109 -12.12 -10.33 -0.11
C HIS A 109 -12.95 -11.14 0.89
N PHE A 110 -12.28 -11.98 1.69
CA PHE A 110 -12.92 -12.77 2.74
C PHE A 110 -13.73 -11.91 3.73
N LEU A 111 -13.13 -10.84 4.24
CA LEU A 111 -13.80 -9.91 5.16
C LEU A 111 -15.02 -9.25 4.49
N SER A 112 -14.88 -8.87 3.22
CA SER A 112 -15.96 -8.26 2.43
C SER A 112 -17.14 -9.22 2.26
N ASP A 113 -16.90 -10.45 1.83
CA ASP A 113 -17.94 -11.46 1.61
C ASP A 113 -18.67 -11.77 2.92
N PHE A 114 -17.90 -12.03 3.99
CA PHE A 114 -18.48 -12.29 5.31
C PHE A 114 -19.28 -11.09 5.83
N SER A 115 -18.83 -9.86 5.60
CA SER A 115 -19.55 -8.66 6.03
C SER A 115 -20.85 -8.38 5.28
N SER A 116 -20.98 -8.93 4.06
CA SER A 116 -22.13 -8.70 3.19
C SER A 116 -23.26 -9.68 3.50
N ASP A 117 -22.97 -10.97 3.49
CA ASP A 117 -24.00 -12.01 3.63
C ASP A 117 -24.05 -12.63 5.03
N GLY A 118 -23.05 -12.36 5.87
CA GLY A 118 -22.90 -12.99 7.18
C GLY A 118 -22.50 -14.47 7.12
N LEU A 119 -22.33 -15.03 5.92
CA LEU A 119 -21.91 -16.40 5.69
C LEU A 119 -20.56 -16.40 4.98
N VAL A 120 -19.74 -17.40 5.27
CA VAL A 120 -18.51 -17.62 4.53
C VAL A 120 -18.85 -18.37 3.26
N THR A 121 -18.62 -17.72 2.13
CA THR A 121 -18.71 -18.29 0.79
C THR A 121 -17.32 -18.39 0.21
N ILE A 122 -17.01 -19.52 -0.43
CA ILE A 122 -15.76 -19.70 -1.16
C ILE A 122 -16.11 -19.96 -2.61
N ASN A 123 -15.75 -19.00 -3.45
CA ASN A 123 -15.74 -19.13 -4.90
C ASN A 123 -14.32 -18.91 -5.40
N VAL A 124 -13.66 -19.99 -5.81
CA VAL A 124 -12.26 -19.95 -6.26
C VAL A 124 -12.05 -18.97 -7.42
N PHE A 125 -13.05 -18.84 -8.32
CA PHE A 125 -12.97 -17.92 -9.45
C PHE A 125 -13.07 -16.45 -9.00
N GLU A 126 -13.91 -16.15 -8.00
CA GLU A 126 -13.99 -14.78 -7.46
C GLU A 126 -12.70 -14.39 -6.75
N TYR A 127 -12.12 -15.28 -5.94
CA TYR A 127 -10.83 -15.05 -5.30
C TYR A 127 -9.71 -14.87 -6.33
N LEU A 128 -9.65 -15.72 -7.36
CA LEU A 128 -8.66 -15.59 -8.43
C LEU A 128 -8.83 -14.29 -9.21
N SER A 129 -10.07 -13.93 -9.55
CA SER A 129 -10.37 -12.66 -10.23
C SER A 129 -9.94 -11.46 -9.39
N SER A 130 -10.16 -11.50 -8.08
CA SER A 130 -9.76 -10.44 -7.16
C SER A 130 -8.25 -10.27 -7.09
N VAL A 131 -7.51 -11.39 -7.12
CA VAL A 131 -6.04 -11.37 -7.23
C VAL A 131 -5.60 -10.72 -8.53
N VAL A 132 -6.16 -11.15 -9.67
CA VAL A 132 -5.82 -10.59 -11.01
C VAL A 132 -6.10 -9.09 -11.06
N PHE A 133 -7.30 -8.66 -10.68
CA PHE A 133 -7.66 -7.24 -10.67
C PHE A 133 -6.85 -6.43 -9.66
N GLY A 134 -6.53 -7.01 -8.49
CA GLY A 134 -5.64 -6.39 -7.51
C GLY A 134 -4.24 -6.13 -8.08
N PHE A 135 -3.69 -7.06 -8.86
CA PHE A 135 -2.43 -6.85 -9.58
C PHE A 135 -2.53 -5.77 -10.66
N VAL A 136 -3.64 -5.71 -11.41
CA VAL A 136 -3.87 -4.65 -12.40
C VAL A 136 -3.92 -3.28 -11.73
N VAL A 137 -4.68 -3.15 -10.64
CA VAL A 137 -4.75 -1.91 -9.85
C VAL A 137 -3.37 -1.53 -9.30
N MET A 138 -2.61 -2.49 -8.78
CA MET A 138 -1.23 -2.26 -8.31
C MET A 138 -0.31 -1.79 -9.45
N ALA A 139 -0.37 -2.42 -10.61
CA ALA A 139 0.45 -2.03 -11.77
C ALA A 139 0.12 -0.62 -12.27
N VAL A 140 -1.17 -0.27 -12.31
CA VAL A 140 -1.64 1.09 -12.63
C VAL A 140 -1.10 2.09 -11.60
N PHE A 141 -1.23 1.77 -10.31
CA PHE A 141 -0.75 2.63 -9.23
C PHE A 141 0.76 2.84 -9.30
N LEU A 142 1.55 1.78 -9.49
CA LEU A 142 3.01 1.88 -9.62
C LEU A 142 3.45 2.67 -10.86
N THR A 143 2.77 2.46 -11.99
CA THR A 143 3.05 3.21 -13.22
C THR A 143 2.80 4.71 -13.00
N PHE A 144 1.69 5.05 -12.36
CA PHE A 144 1.35 6.42 -12.05
C PHE A 144 2.31 7.04 -11.01
N TYR A 145 2.62 6.33 -9.93
CA TYR A 145 3.53 6.81 -8.90
C TYR A 145 4.93 7.09 -9.47
N LYS A 146 5.44 6.19 -10.31
CA LYS A 146 6.68 6.39 -11.06
C LYS A 146 6.64 7.64 -11.92
N GLN A 147 5.51 7.90 -12.58
CA GLN A 147 5.31 9.05 -13.43
C GLN A 147 5.18 10.36 -12.62
N SER A 148 4.57 10.30 -11.44
CA SER A 148 4.48 11.42 -10.49
C SER A 148 5.83 11.83 -9.90
N ILE A 149 6.77 10.89 -9.72
CA ILE A 149 8.10 11.19 -9.15
C ILE A 149 9.15 11.48 -10.21
N TYR A 150 9.28 10.65 -11.26
CA TYR A 150 10.47 10.69 -12.14
C TYR A 150 10.31 11.49 -13.42
N GLY A 151 9.12 11.97 -13.72
CA GLY A 151 8.96 12.78 -14.92
C GLY A 151 7.53 12.78 -15.38
N LEU A 152 6.90 13.93 -15.20
CA LEU A 152 6.49 14.64 -16.38
C LEU A 152 6.89 16.10 -16.23
N THR A 153 7.84 16.49 -17.07
CA THR A 153 7.93 17.80 -17.71
C THR A 153 6.65 18.10 -18.54
N LEU A 154 5.46 17.69 -18.08
CA LEU A 154 4.23 18.36 -18.47
C LEU A 154 4.32 19.69 -17.75
N ARG A 155 4.73 20.68 -18.53
CA ARG A 155 4.17 22.04 -18.51
C ARG A 155 3.43 22.33 -17.20
N LYS A 156 3.98 23.25 -16.40
CA LYS A 156 3.43 23.85 -15.16
C LYS A 156 2.01 24.45 -15.31
N ASP A 157 1.19 24.00 -16.24
CA ASP A 157 -0.23 24.28 -16.32
C ASP A 157 -0.98 23.40 -15.33
N LYS A 158 -1.60 24.04 -14.35
CA LYS A 158 -2.51 23.42 -13.36
C LYS A 158 -3.57 22.50 -14.01
N LEU A 159 -3.89 22.73 -15.29
CA LEU A 159 -4.85 21.96 -16.07
C LEU A 159 -4.39 20.53 -16.39
N GLY A 160 -3.10 20.32 -16.67
CA GLY A 160 -2.55 19.00 -17.03
C GLY A 160 -2.53 18.02 -15.86
N SER A 161 -2.22 18.52 -14.65
CA SER A 161 -2.26 17.74 -13.41
C SER A 161 -3.69 17.30 -13.07
N TYR A 162 -4.68 18.21 -13.21
CA TYR A 162 -6.09 17.88 -12.98
C TYR A 162 -6.62 16.84 -13.98
N LEU A 163 -6.31 16.98 -15.28
CA LEU A 163 -6.64 16.00 -16.31
C LEU A 163 -6.08 14.60 -15.98
N THR A 164 -4.87 14.54 -15.44
CA THR A 164 -4.24 13.26 -15.06
C THR A 164 -5.00 12.59 -13.91
N ILE A 165 -5.40 13.35 -12.88
CA ILE A 165 -6.22 12.83 -11.77
C ILE A 165 -7.58 12.33 -12.27
N VAL A 166 -8.23 13.07 -13.17
CA VAL A 166 -9.53 12.68 -13.76
C VAL A 166 -9.41 11.38 -14.56
N VAL A 167 -8.36 11.23 -15.37
CA VAL A 167 -8.10 9.98 -16.13
C VAL A 167 -7.89 8.79 -15.20
N ILE A 168 -7.20 8.98 -14.07
CA ILE A 168 -7.01 7.92 -13.06
C ILE A 168 -8.34 7.53 -12.42
N ALA A 169 -9.13 8.51 -11.98
CA ALA A 169 -10.43 8.24 -11.38
C ALA A 169 -11.32 7.48 -12.37
N ALA A 170 -11.34 7.91 -13.63
CA ALA A 170 -12.07 7.22 -14.70
C ALA A 170 -11.56 5.79 -14.94
N LEU A 171 -10.25 5.57 -14.91
CA LEU A 171 -9.65 4.25 -15.11
C LEU A 171 -9.93 3.31 -13.93
N ILE A 172 -9.89 3.80 -12.69
CA ILE A 172 -10.28 3.02 -11.50
C ILE A 172 -11.77 2.66 -11.58
N ILE A 173 -12.64 3.62 -11.90
CA ILE A 173 -14.08 3.37 -12.06
C ILE A 173 -14.32 2.33 -13.18
N ALA A 174 -13.63 2.45 -14.31
CA ALA A 174 -13.72 1.50 -15.41
C ALA A 174 -13.26 0.10 -14.99
N LEU A 175 -12.17 -0.01 -14.22
CA LEU A 175 -11.70 -1.30 -13.68
C LEU A 175 -12.69 -1.93 -12.71
N VAL A 176 -13.28 -1.14 -11.80
CA VAL A 176 -14.32 -1.63 -10.88
C VAL A 176 -15.55 -2.09 -11.64
N TYR A 177 -15.99 -1.33 -12.64
CA TYR A 177 -17.11 -1.72 -13.50
C TYR A 177 -16.82 -3.01 -14.29
N LEU A 178 -15.61 -3.12 -14.87
CA LEU A 178 -15.19 -4.34 -15.57
C LEU A 178 -15.13 -5.55 -14.63
N PHE A 179 -14.68 -5.36 -13.39
CA PHE A 179 -14.65 -6.41 -12.38
C PHE A 179 -16.06 -6.92 -12.05
N ASP A 180 -17.01 -6.02 -11.83
CA ASP A 180 -18.41 -6.37 -11.57
C ASP A 180 -19.04 -7.13 -12.74
N ARG A 181 -18.84 -6.64 -13.97
CA ARG A 181 -19.28 -7.33 -15.20
C ARG A 181 -18.61 -8.68 -15.38
N PHE A 182 -17.33 -8.81 -15.04
CA PHE A 182 -16.60 -10.07 -15.11
C PHE A 182 -17.17 -11.09 -14.13
N ARG A 183 -17.47 -10.70 -12.88
CA ARG A 183 -18.13 -11.55 -11.88
C ARG A 183 -19.48 -12.09 -12.36
N MET A 184 -20.28 -11.24 -13.03
CA MET A 184 -21.59 -11.67 -13.55
C MET A 184 -21.50 -12.72 -14.67
N VAL A 185 -20.42 -12.71 -15.46
CA VAL A 185 -20.24 -13.64 -16.60
C VAL A 185 -19.62 -14.97 -16.15
N PHE A 186 -18.73 -14.94 -15.16
CA PHE A 186 -18.02 -16.11 -14.67
C PHE A 186 -18.55 -16.57 -13.30
N VAL A 187 -19.66 -17.30 -13.31
CA VAL A 187 -20.22 -17.91 -12.10
C VAL A 187 -19.60 -19.30 -11.90
N GLY A 188 -18.61 -19.35 -11.00
CA GLY A 188 -18.01 -20.60 -10.53
C GLY A 188 -18.90 -21.35 -9.52
N PRO A 189 -18.53 -22.57 -9.12
CA PRO A 189 -19.20 -23.25 -8.02
C PRO A 189 -19.01 -22.45 -6.73
N ILE A 190 -20.14 -22.11 -6.08
CA ILE A 190 -20.17 -21.38 -4.82
C ILE A 190 -20.32 -22.40 -3.70
N TYR A 191 -19.34 -22.45 -2.80
CA TYR A 191 -19.41 -23.26 -1.59
C TYR A 191 -19.75 -22.38 -0.40
N THR A 192 -20.97 -22.52 0.11
CA THR A 192 -21.43 -21.80 1.29
C THR A 192 -21.34 -22.70 2.52
N PHE A 193 -20.66 -22.23 3.56
CA PHE A 193 -20.57 -22.95 4.82
C PHE A 193 -21.81 -22.72 5.69
N SER A 194 -22.09 -23.66 6.60
CA SER A 194 -23.15 -23.47 7.59
C SER A 194 -22.85 -22.28 8.50
N THR A 195 -23.87 -21.73 9.14
CA THR A 195 -23.77 -20.54 10.01
C THR A 195 -22.71 -20.69 11.09
N LEU A 196 -22.69 -21.81 11.81
CA LEU A 196 -21.70 -22.08 12.86
C LEU A 196 -20.28 -22.18 12.31
N VAL A 197 -20.11 -22.89 11.19
CA VAL A 197 -18.79 -23.05 10.55
C VAL A 197 -18.28 -21.70 10.04
N SER A 198 -19.16 -20.87 9.47
CA SER A 198 -18.83 -19.51 9.01
C SER A 198 -18.32 -18.63 10.15
N ILE A 199 -19.02 -18.63 11.30
CA ILE A 199 -18.59 -17.86 12.49
C ILE A 199 -17.23 -18.35 12.99
N VAL A 200 -17.01 -19.67 13.07
CA VAL A 200 -15.74 -20.24 13.53
C VAL A 200 -14.59 -19.84 12.61
N ILE A 201 -14.76 -20.00 11.29
CA ILE A 201 -13.72 -19.63 10.30
C ILE A 201 -13.44 -18.13 10.36
N ALA A 202 -14.47 -17.28 10.38
CA ALA A 202 -14.32 -15.83 10.48
C ALA A 202 -13.61 -15.43 11.78
N SER A 203 -13.96 -16.05 12.90
CA SER A 203 -13.31 -15.78 14.19
C SER A 203 -11.82 -16.13 14.16
N ILE A 204 -11.46 -17.30 13.61
CA ILE A 204 -10.05 -17.73 13.48
C ILE A 204 -9.26 -16.74 12.61
N LEU A 205 -9.81 -16.35 11.46
CA LEU A 205 -9.14 -15.43 10.52
C LEU A 205 -9.04 -14.01 11.07
N VAL A 206 -10.03 -13.54 11.82
CA VAL A 206 -9.98 -12.24 12.51
C VAL A 206 -8.95 -12.26 13.63
N ILE A 207 -8.92 -13.29 14.46
CA ILE A 207 -7.90 -13.44 15.52
C ILE A 207 -6.49 -13.48 14.90
N GLY A 208 -6.31 -14.24 13.82
CA GLY A 208 -5.05 -14.29 13.07
C GLY A 208 -4.65 -12.91 12.53
N GLY A 209 -5.57 -12.18 11.89
CA GLY A 209 -5.34 -10.83 11.39
C GLY A 209 -4.99 -9.83 12.49
N LEU A 210 -5.71 -9.86 13.61
CA LEU A 210 -5.44 -9.00 14.77
C LEU A 210 -4.08 -9.32 15.40
N PHE A 211 -3.71 -10.59 15.48
CA PHE A 211 -2.39 -11.00 15.97
C PHE A 211 -1.27 -10.45 15.08
N LEU A 212 -1.39 -10.57 13.75
CA LEU A 212 -0.41 -10.04 12.79
C LEU A 212 -0.29 -8.52 12.89
N VAL A 213 -1.43 -7.83 12.95
CA VAL A 213 -1.50 -6.37 13.00
C VAL A 213 -0.93 -5.80 14.31
N THR A 214 -1.17 -6.46 15.45
CA THR A 214 -0.71 -5.97 16.76
C THR A 214 0.81 -5.95 16.89
N ARG A 215 1.50 -6.86 16.17
CA ARG A 215 2.96 -6.99 16.15
C ARG A 215 3.69 -5.82 15.52
N ARG A 216 3.03 -5.02 14.67
CA ARG A 216 3.66 -3.91 13.93
C ARG A 216 2.93 -2.61 14.22
N LYS A 217 3.64 -1.61 14.74
CA LYS A 217 3.04 -0.32 15.15
C LYS A 217 2.26 0.35 14.00
N LEU A 218 2.80 0.32 12.79
CA LEU A 218 2.17 0.88 11.59
C LEU A 218 0.87 0.17 11.21
N PHE A 219 0.78 -1.15 11.40
CA PHE A 219 -0.43 -1.87 11.02
C PHE A 219 -1.55 -1.75 12.05
N ARG A 220 -1.28 -1.34 13.30
CA ARG A 220 -2.31 -1.22 14.36
C ARG A 220 -3.50 -0.35 13.97
N VAL A 221 -3.32 0.58 13.03
CA VAL A 221 -4.42 1.37 12.46
C VAL A 221 -5.51 0.51 11.82
N PHE A 222 -5.19 -0.68 11.33
CA PHE A 222 -6.14 -1.60 10.68
C PHE A 222 -7.00 -2.40 11.67
N ILE A 223 -6.70 -2.38 12.97
CA ILE A 223 -7.51 -3.04 14.02
C ILE A 223 -9.00 -2.64 13.92
N PRO A 224 -9.37 -1.34 13.95
CA PRO A 224 -10.77 -0.94 13.82
C PRO A 224 -11.40 -1.47 12.54
N VAL A 225 -10.68 -1.50 11.41
CA VAL A 225 -11.20 -2.03 10.13
C VAL A 225 -11.52 -3.52 10.25
N ILE A 226 -10.57 -4.33 10.71
CA ILE A 226 -10.76 -5.78 10.87
C ILE A 226 -11.93 -6.08 11.80
N VAL A 227 -11.99 -5.40 12.95
CA VAL A 227 -13.09 -5.55 13.92
C VAL A 227 -14.42 -5.07 13.33
N GLY A 228 -14.42 -3.96 12.60
CA GLY A 228 -15.61 -3.39 11.97
C GLY A 228 -16.24 -4.33 10.95
N TYR A 229 -15.43 -4.89 10.04
CA TYR A 229 -15.91 -5.87 9.06
C TYR A 229 -16.43 -7.16 9.73
N PHE A 230 -15.76 -7.62 10.80
CA PHE A 230 -16.25 -8.78 11.56
C PHE A 230 -17.59 -8.51 12.22
N LEU A 231 -17.74 -7.38 12.92
CA LEU A 231 -19.00 -6.99 13.55
C LEU A 231 -20.11 -6.79 12.52
N ALA A 232 -19.79 -6.20 11.37
CA ALA A 232 -20.72 -6.07 10.24
C ALA A 232 -21.20 -7.43 9.74
N GLY A 233 -20.31 -8.43 9.63
CA GLY A 233 -20.69 -9.79 9.22
C GLY A 233 -21.56 -10.52 10.25
N ILE A 234 -21.26 -10.38 11.54
CA ILE A 234 -22.13 -10.92 12.59
C ILE A 234 -23.51 -10.26 12.55
N LEU A 235 -23.57 -8.96 12.31
CA LEU A 235 -24.83 -8.22 12.19
C LEU A 235 -25.62 -8.65 10.94
N ALA A 236 -24.95 -8.79 9.79
CA ALA A 236 -25.55 -9.30 8.55
C ALA A 236 -26.11 -10.71 8.75
N LEU A 237 -25.39 -11.58 9.45
CA LEU A 237 -25.85 -12.93 9.81
C LEU A 237 -27.13 -12.89 10.65
N VAL A 238 -27.18 -12.03 11.68
CA VAL A 238 -28.37 -11.89 12.54
C VAL A 238 -29.56 -11.36 11.74
N ILE A 239 -29.36 -10.37 10.88
CA ILE A 239 -30.42 -9.78 10.05
C ILE A 239 -30.99 -10.82 9.08
N ASN A 240 -30.10 -11.57 8.41
CA ASN A 240 -30.47 -12.57 7.41
C ASN A 240 -31.18 -13.77 8.04
N THR A 241 -30.71 -14.23 9.20
CA THR A 241 -31.35 -15.35 9.94
C THR A 241 -32.68 -14.94 10.58
N ALA A 242 -32.84 -13.67 10.98
CA ALA A 242 -34.09 -13.13 11.51
C ALA A 242 -35.15 -12.81 10.43
N GLY A 243 -34.81 -12.94 9.14
CA GLY A 243 -35.75 -12.70 8.03
C GLY A 243 -36.15 -11.23 7.84
N ILE A 244 -35.31 -10.29 8.27
CA ILE A 244 -35.61 -8.85 8.26
C ILE A 244 -35.32 -8.28 6.86
N GLN A 245 -36.26 -8.45 5.92
CA GLN A 245 -36.04 -8.13 4.50
C GLN A 245 -36.39 -6.68 4.08
N HIS A 246 -37.02 -5.85 4.92
CA HIS A 246 -37.49 -4.51 4.54
C HIS A 246 -37.27 -3.38 5.56
N ASN A 247 -36.34 -3.54 6.51
CA ASN A 247 -36.08 -2.52 7.52
C ASN A 247 -34.79 -1.75 7.27
N VAL A 248 -34.75 -0.51 7.76
CA VAL A 248 -33.55 0.33 7.89
C VAL A 248 -32.36 -0.38 8.54
N LEU A 249 -32.60 -1.47 9.29
CA LEU A 249 -31.56 -2.32 9.87
C LEU A 249 -30.63 -2.98 8.84
N GLN A 250 -31.06 -3.16 7.58
CA GLN A 250 -30.18 -3.72 6.53
C GLN A 250 -28.97 -2.84 6.21
N PHE A 251 -29.06 -1.54 6.48
CA PHE A 251 -27.94 -0.61 6.30
C PHE A 251 -26.99 -0.60 7.52
N ALA A 252 -27.34 -1.27 8.61
CA ALA A 252 -26.55 -1.25 9.83
C ALA A 252 -25.13 -1.83 9.66
N PRO A 253 -24.91 -2.95 8.93
CA PRO A 253 -23.55 -3.43 8.64
C PRO A 253 -22.69 -2.38 7.90
N ILE A 254 -23.29 -1.65 6.96
CA ILE A 254 -22.62 -0.58 6.20
C ILE A 254 -22.23 0.57 7.13
N ILE A 255 -23.11 0.97 8.04
CA ILE A 255 -22.82 2.02 9.03
C ILE A 255 -21.65 1.59 9.93
N VAL A 256 -21.61 0.34 10.37
CA VAL A 256 -20.51 -0.20 11.19
C VAL A 256 -19.18 -0.14 10.41
N ILE A 257 -19.17 -0.53 9.14
CA ILE A 257 -17.98 -0.43 8.28
C ILE A 257 -17.55 1.03 8.13
N CYS A 258 -18.48 1.95 7.83
CA CYS A 258 -18.18 3.38 7.71
C CYS A 258 -17.57 3.96 8.99
N LEU A 259 -18.14 3.66 10.16
CA LEU A 259 -17.60 4.08 11.45
C LEU A 259 -16.19 3.52 11.68
N SER A 260 -15.96 2.25 11.34
CA SER A 260 -14.65 1.62 11.46
C SER A 260 -13.58 2.29 10.58
N LEU A 261 -13.95 2.68 9.36
CA LEU A 261 -13.08 3.41 8.44
C LEU A 261 -12.80 4.83 8.93
N LEU A 262 -13.78 5.50 9.54
CA LEU A 262 -13.57 6.81 10.16
C LEU A 262 -12.55 6.71 11.31
N VAL A 263 -12.66 5.70 12.18
CA VAL A 263 -11.69 5.46 13.26
C VAL A 263 -10.30 5.17 12.69
N PHE A 264 -10.22 4.35 11.62
CA PHE A 264 -8.97 4.11 10.89
C PHE A 264 -8.33 5.41 10.40
N LEU A 265 -9.10 6.30 9.77
CA LEU A 265 -8.59 7.58 9.25
C LEU A 265 -8.09 8.49 10.39
N ILE A 266 -8.81 8.54 11.51
CA ILE A 266 -8.40 9.31 12.69
C ILE A 266 -7.09 8.76 13.27
N MET A 267 -7.01 7.43 13.47
CA MET A 267 -5.80 6.78 13.98
C MET A 267 -4.61 6.94 13.04
N SER A 268 -4.84 6.85 11.72
CA SER A 268 -3.81 7.06 10.71
C SER A 268 -3.23 8.47 10.77
N ARG A 269 -4.09 9.50 10.86
CA ARG A 269 -3.61 10.89 11.04
C ARG A 269 -2.81 11.05 12.32
N LEU A 270 -3.30 10.54 13.45
CA LEU A 270 -2.60 10.63 14.74
C LEU A 270 -1.21 9.98 14.74
N LEU A 271 -1.01 8.94 13.92
CA LEU A 271 0.27 8.28 13.75
C LEU A 271 1.25 9.05 12.85
N ILE A 272 0.75 9.81 11.86
CA ILE A 272 1.58 10.63 10.96
C ILE A 272 2.09 11.89 11.67
N PHE A 273 1.31 12.44 12.60
CA PHE A 273 1.65 13.66 13.35
C PHE A 273 2.41 13.40 14.67
N LYS A 274 2.98 12.21 14.89
CA LYS A 274 3.69 11.83 16.11
C LYS A 274 5.03 11.18 15.82
#